data_AF-T2JWA5-F1
#
_entry.id   AF-T2JWA5-F1
#
_cell.length_a   1.000
_cell.length_b   1.000
_cell.length_c   1.000
_cell.angle_alpha   90.00
_cell.angle_beta   90.00
_cell.angle_gamma   90.00
#
_symmetry.space_group_name_H-M   'P 1'
#
loop_
_entity.id
_entity.type
_entity.pdbx_description
1 polymer ?
#
loop_
_entity_poly.entity_id
_entity_poly.type
_entity_poly.pdbx_seq_one_letter_code
_entity_poly.pdbx_strand_id
1 'polypeptide(L)'
;MNWIYYLPHILDREQEYWADIYLLPQNSSYNGQALWLTIEALGLFEELDRQEKVKKLGEQSFYLYGSSLDNMVINSESFTKEELLQWARIWLEAQDLPVNHLLEGSREMFKGKAYHADLIDELQIRFEEFRRTQYSEELNSENDN
;
A
#
# COMPACT_ATOMS: atom_id res chain seq x y z
N MET A 1 -19.84 -2.83 -8.14
CA MET A 1 -18.91 -2.51 -9.27
C MET A 1 -17.59 -3.25 -9.02
N ASN A 2 -16.83 -3.62 -10.04
CA ASN A 2 -15.51 -4.24 -9.82
C ASN A 2 -14.45 -3.15 -9.64
N TRP A 3 -13.46 -3.44 -8.81
CA TRP A 3 -12.31 -2.59 -8.58
C TRP A 3 -11.03 -3.37 -8.88
N ILE A 4 -10.02 -2.65 -9.34
CA ILE A 4 -8.68 -3.15 -9.60
C ILE A 4 -7.80 -2.63 -8.47
N TYR A 5 -6.98 -3.49 -7.89
CA TYR A 5 -6.02 -3.11 -6.86
C TYR A 5 -4.58 -3.27 -7.33
N TYR A 6 -3.68 -2.47 -6.76
CA TYR A 6 -2.24 -2.62 -6.91
C TYR A 6 -1.55 -2.38 -5.57
N LEU A 7 -0.63 -3.28 -5.21
CA LEU A 7 0.19 -3.20 -4.01
C LEU A 7 1.60 -2.77 -4.46
N PRO A 8 2.08 -1.58 -4.08
CA PRO A 8 3.36 -1.05 -4.56
C PRO A 8 4.58 -1.75 -3.94
N HIS A 9 4.40 -2.36 -2.78
CA HIS A 9 5.41 -3.20 -2.13
C HIS A 9 4.97 -4.65 -2.19
N ILE A 10 5.94 -5.56 -2.36
CA ILE A 10 5.67 -6.99 -2.34
C ILE A 10 5.48 -7.40 -0.88
N LEU A 11 4.34 -8.01 -0.56
CA LEU A 11 4.12 -8.70 0.70
C LEU A 11 4.89 -10.02 0.62
N ASP A 12 6.21 -9.97 0.83
CA ASP A 12 7.08 -11.16 0.79
C ASP A 12 6.92 -12.03 2.05
N ARG A 13 6.17 -11.54 3.05
CA ARG A 13 5.93 -12.23 4.32
C ARG A 13 4.51 -12.78 4.36
N GLU A 14 4.36 -13.88 5.09
CA GLU A 14 3.04 -14.48 5.36
C GLU A 14 2.15 -13.56 6.19
N GLN A 15 2.77 -12.70 7.02
CA GLN A 15 2.10 -11.73 7.85
C GLN A 15 2.76 -10.36 7.75
N GLU A 16 1.93 -9.34 7.65
CA GLU A 16 2.34 -7.95 7.56
C GLU A 16 1.64 -7.12 8.62
N TYR A 17 2.25 -5.98 8.95
CA TYR A 17 1.74 -5.05 9.96
C TYR A 17 1.22 -3.76 9.34
N TRP A 18 1.58 -3.50 8.08
CA TRP A 18 1.18 -2.31 7.36
C TRP A 18 1.23 -2.58 5.85
N ALA A 19 0.34 -1.93 5.09
CA ALA A 19 0.39 -1.93 3.64
C ALA A 19 -0.37 -0.74 3.02
N ASP A 20 0.24 -0.14 2.00
CA ASP A 20 -0.42 0.67 0.98
C ASP A 20 -1.16 -0.17 -0.08
N ILE A 21 -2.36 0.24 -0.45
CA ILE A 21 -3.13 -0.28 -1.57
C ILE A 21 -3.64 0.87 -2.45
N TYR A 22 -3.44 0.74 -3.75
CA TYR A 22 -4.04 1.61 -4.75
C TYR A 22 -5.27 0.95 -5.36
N LEU A 23 -6.34 1.72 -5.56
CA LEU A 23 -7.63 1.22 -6.03
C LEU A 23 -8.13 2.04 -7.23
N LEU A 24 -8.57 1.35 -8.28
CA LEU A 24 -9.19 1.93 -9.46
C LEU A 24 -10.52 1.23 -9.75
N PRO A 25 -11.59 1.97 -10.11
CA PRO A 25 -12.80 1.30 -10.61
C PRO A 25 -12.48 0.61 -11.94
N GLN A 26 -12.97 -0.62 -12.14
CA GLN A 26 -12.87 -1.31 -13.43
C GLN A 26 -13.83 -0.67 -14.44
N ASN A 27 -13.43 0.49 -14.96
CA ASN A 27 -14.19 1.27 -15.92
C ASN A 27 -13.20 1.85 -16.95
N SER A 28 -13.34 1.45 -18.21
CA SER A 28 -12.49 1.90 -19.31
C SER A 28 -12.57 3.40 -19.59
N SER A 29 -13.64 4.05 -19.14
CA SER A 29 -13.84 5.50 -19.26
C SER A 29 -13.32 6.28 -18.05
N TYR A 30 -12.83 5.61 -17.00
CA TYR A 30 -12.30 6.29 -15.82
C TYR A 30 -10.90 6.85 -16.08
N ASN A 31 -10.80 8.17 -16.10
CA ASN A 31 -9.56 8.93 -16.29
C ASN A 31 -9.08 9.66 -15.01
N GLY A 32 -9.71 9.39 -13.87
CA GLY A 32 -9.34 9.98 -12.59
C GLY A 32 -8.11 9.33 -11.96
N GLN A 33 -7.72 9.88 -10.80
CA GLN A 33 -6.66 9.33 -9.96
C GLN A 33 -7.11 8.02 -9.29
N ALA A 34 -6.17 7.14 -9.00
CA ALA A 34 -6.37 6.00 -8.12
C ALA A 34 -6.62 6.50 -6.70
N LEU A 35 -7.47 5.79 -5.98
CA LEU A 35 -7.58 5.97 -4.53
C LEU A 35 -6.37 5.31 -3.89
N TRP A 36 -5.86 5.92 -2.82
CA TRP A 36 -4.83 5.36 -1.97
C TRP A 36 -5.44 5.08 -0.60
N LEU A 37 -5.13 3.91 -0.06
CA LEU A 37 -5.47 3.50 1.28
C LEU A 37 -4.24 2.90 1.95
N THR A 38 -3.98 3.31 3.19
CA THR A 38 -3.02 2.70 4.10
C THR A 38 -3.76 1.88 5.14
N ILE A 39 -3.40 0.61 5.30
CA ILE A 39 -3.95 -0.27 6.35
C ILE A 39 -2.84 -0.62 7.34
N GLU A 40 -3.08 -0.40 8.63
CA GLU A 40 -2.14 -0.63 9.73
C GLU A 40 -2.76 -1.61 10.76
N ALA A 41 -2.02 -2.65 11.13
CA ALA A 41 -2.33 -3.54 12.24
C ALA A 41 -1.85 -2.95 13.57
N LEU A 42 -2.46 -3.33 14.69
CA LEU A 42 -2.03 -2.89 16.02
C LEU A 42 -0.62 -3.35 16.38
N GLY A 43 -0.15 -4.49 15.84
CA GLY A 43 1.20 -4.98 16.09
C GLY A 43 2.30 -4.13 15.46
N LEU A 44 1.94 -3.15 14.60
CA LEU A 44 2.86 -2.15 14.08
C LEU A 44 3.36 -1.17 15.16
N PHE A 45 2.52 -0.87 16.15
CA PHE A 45 2.76 0.23 17.08
C PHE A 45 3.46 -0.23 18.35
N GLU A 46 4.36 0.62 18.85
CA GLU A 46 4.90 0.50 20.19
C GLU A 46 3.83 0.73 21.25
N GLU A 47 4.07 0.28 22.49
CA GLU A 47 3.05 0.20 23.55
C GLU A 47 2.28 1.52 23.79
N LEU A 48 2.97 2.66 23.84
CA LEU A 48 2.33 3.96 24.08
C LEU A 48 1.38 4.36 22.94
N ASP A 49 1.85 4.22 21.70
CA ASP A 49 1.04 4.54 20.51
C ASP A 49 -0.10 3.53 20.36
N ARG A 50 0.19 2.24 20.60
CA ARG A 50 -0.79 1.16 20.57
C ARG A 50 -1.94 1.43 21.54
N GLN A 51 -1.67 1.89 22.77
CA GLN A 51 -2.72 2.24 23.73
C GLN A 51 -3.62 3.38 23.22
N GLU A 52 -3.05 4.38 22.55
CA GLU A 52 -3.84 5.44 21.91
C GLU A 52 -4.72 4.88 20.79
N LYS A 53 -4.16 4.02 19.94
CA LYS A 53 -4.87 3.37 18.83
C LYS A 53 -6.01 2.48 19.33
N VAL A 54 -5.76 1.67 20.36
CA VAL A 54 -6.77 0.83 21.02
C VAL A 54 -7.89 1.68 21.63
N LYS A 55 -7.55 2.80 22.28
CA LYS A 55 -8.56 3.73 22.81
C LYS A 55 -9.44 4.32 21.71
N LYS A 56 -8.88 4.63 20.54
CA LYS A 56 -9.65 5.14 19.39
C LYS A 56 -10.52 4.07 18.74
N LEU A 57 -10.02 2.82 18.64
CA LEU A 57 -10.80 1.67 18.16
C LEU A 57 -12.01 1.39 19.05
N GLY A 58 -11.82 1.41 20.38
CA GLY A 58 -12.85 1.00 21.33
C GLY A 58 -13.28 -0.46 21.08
N GLU A 59 -14.56 -0.68 20.83
CA GLU A 59 -15.13 -2.00 20.51
C GLU A 59 -15.21 -2.28 19.00
N GLN A 60 -14.76 -1.33 18.16
CA GLN A 60 -14.84 -1.47 16.70
C GLN A 60 -13.70 -2.34 16.16
N SER A 61 -13.95 -3.00 15.03
CA SER A 61 -12.93 -3.82 14.36
C SER A 61 -11.91 -2.98 13.59
N PHE A 62 -12.24 -1.73 13.26
CA PHE A 62 -11.33 -0.77 12.63
C PHE A 62 -11.77 0.67 12.94
N TYR A 63 -10.90 1.64 12.68
CA TYR A 63 -11.31 3.04 12.54
C TYR A 63 -10.53 3.72 11.41
N LEU A 64 -11.12 4.77 10.85
CA LEU A 64 -10.53 5.56 9.78
C LEU A 64 -10.00 6.89 10.34
N TYR A 65 -8.86 7.34 9.81
CA TYR A 65 -8.26 8.62 10.19
C TYR A 65 -7.51 9.26 9.01
N GLY A 66 -6.95 10.44 9.27
CA GLY A 66 -6.39 11.32 8.24
C GLY A 66 -7.43 12.31 7.72
N SER A 67 -6.98 13.41 7.11
CA SER A 67 -7.87 14.44 6.56
C SER A 67 -8.77 13.91 5.43
N SER A 68 -8.30 12.87 4.74
CA SER A 68 -8.94 12.23 3.59
C SER A 68 -9.59 10.89 3.93
N LEU A 69 -9.51 10.41 5.19
CA LEU A 69 -9.93 9.06 5.59
C LEU A 69 -9.26 7.94 4.77
N ASP A 70 -8.04 8.21 4.29
CA ASP A 70 -7.16 7.35 3.50
C ASP A 70 -6.30 6.42 4.37
N ASN A 71 -6.44 6.49 5.70
CA ASN A 71 -5.74 5.60 6.60
C ASN A 71 -6.71 4.82 7.49
N MET A 72 -6.42 3.54 7.70
CA MET A 72 -7.24 2.60 8.43
C MET A 72 -6.38 1.82 9.41
N VAL A 73 -6.78 1.80 10.68
CA VAL A 73 -6.18 0.91 11.68
C VAL A 73 -7.17 -0.21 11.98
N ILE A 74 -6.70 -1.45 11.96
CA ILE A 74 -7.50 -2.64 12.25
C ILE A 74 -7.18 -3.21 13.63
N ASN A 75 -8.17 -3.80 14.28
CA ASN A 75 -8.02 -4.48 15.57
C ASN A 75 -7.46 -5.89 15.38
N SER A 76 -6.23 -6.00 14.85
CA SER A 76 -5.47 -7.24 14.68
C SER A 76 -3.99 -6.96 14.94
N GLU A 77 -3.22 -7.97 15.35
CA GLU A 77 -1.75 -7.83 15.51
C GLU A 77 -1.04 -7.78 14.16
N SER A 78 -1.52 -8.54 13.18
CA SER A 78 -0.98 -8.62 11.81
C SER A 78 -2.10 -8.99 10.83
N PHE A 79 -1.82 -9.02 9.54
CA PHE A 79 -2.74 -9.50 8.52
C PHE A 79 -2.03 -10.21 7.36
N THR A 80 -2.73 -11.12 6.70
CA THR A 80 -2.33 -11.69 5.41
C THR A 80 -2.76 -10.79 4.24
N LYS A 81 -2.30 -11.11 3.02
CA LYS A 81 -2.78 -10.44 1.81
C LYS A 81 -4.29 -10.58 1.63
N GLU A 82 -4.85 -11.76 1.90
CA GLU A 82 -6.29 -12.01 1.79
C GLU A 82 -7.09 -11.13 2.76
N GLU A 83 -6.62 -11.01 4.00
CA GLU A 83 -7.23 -10.15 5.02
C GLU A 83 -7.10 -8.67 4.64
N LEU A 84 -5.94 -8.24 4.12
CA LEU A 84 -5.74 -6.89 3.59
C LEU A 84 -6.79 -6.54 2.53
N LEU A 85 -7.03 -7.45 1.57
CA LEU A 85 -8.02 -7.26 0.52
C LEU A 85 -9.46 -7.23 1.07
N GLN A 86 -9.75 -7.97 2.13
CA GLN A 86 -11.05 -7.88 2.81
C GLN A 86 -11.23 -6.50 3.47
N TRP A 87 -10.20 -5.99 4.16
CA TRP A 87 -10.24 -4.66 4.77
C TRP A 87 -10.37 -3.55 3.73
N ALA A 88 -9.70 -3.65 2.58
CA ALA A 88 -9.87 -2.72 1.47
C ALA A 88 -11.31 -2.70 0.92
N ARG A 89 -12.00 -3.84 0.90
CA ARG A 89 -13.43 -3.89 0.54
C ARG A 89 -14.30 -3.18 1.58
N ILE A 90 -14.07 -3.45 2.87
CA ILE A 90 -14.77 -2.80 3.97
C ILE A 90 -14.58 -1.28 3.92
N TRP A 91 -13.36 -0.82 3.60
CA TRP A 91 -13.07 0.59 3.40
C TRP A 91 -13.88 1.19 2.24
N LEU A 92 -13.90 0.54 1.07
CA LEU A 92 -14.71 0.99 -0.07
C LEU A 92 -16.20 1.11 0.30
N GLU A 93 -16.74 0.10 0.99
CA GLU A 93 -18.13 0.11 1.46
C GLU A 93 -18.40 1.25 2.45
N ALA A 94 -17.47 1.53 3.37
CA ALA A 94 -17.56 2.64 4.31
C ALA A 94 -17.51 4.02 3.64
N GLN A 95 -17.00 4.12 2.41
CA GLN A 95 -17.01 5.33 1.58
C GLN A 95 -18.20 5.38 0.60
N ASP A 96 -19.22 4.54 0.79
CA ASP A 96 -20.37 4.38 -0.11
C ASP A 96 -19.99 3.99 -1.55
N LEU A 97 -18.84 3.32 -1.73
CA LEU A 97 -18.35 2.86 -3.04
C LEU A 97 -18.72 1.39 -3.25
N PRO A 98 -19.56 1.05 -4.24
CA PRO A 98 -20.05 -0.32 -4.41
C PRO A 98 -18.93 -1.24 -4.91
N VAL A 99 -18.62 -2.31 -4.17
CA VAL A 99 -17.59 -3.30 -4.53
C VAL A 99 -18.16 -4.70 -4.64
N ASN A 100 -17.98 -5.34 -5.80
CA ASN A 100 -18.34 -6.75 -6.01
C ASN A 100 -17.10 -7.62 -5.86
N HIS A 101 -16.04 -7.25 -6.57
CA HIS A 101 -14.76 -7.95 -6.61
C HIS A 101 -13.60 -6.95 -6.61
N LEU A 102 -12.50 -7.36 -5.97
CA LEU A 102 -11.18 -6.77 -6.12
C LEU A 102 -10.37 -7.66 -7.06
N LEU A 103 -9.85 -7.08 -8.13
CA LEU A 103 -9.06 -7.76 -9.16
C LEU A 103 -7.63 -7.22 -9.08
N GLU A 104 -6.65 -8.11 -9.16
CA GLU A 104 -5.26 -7.67 -9.20
C GLU A 104 -4.96 -6.96 -10.53
N GLY A 105 -4.38 -5.76 -10.43
CA GLY A 105 -3.92 -4.97 -11.57
C GLY A 105 -2.41 -5.03 -11.74
N SER A 106 -1.95 -4.83 -12.96
CA SER A 106 -0.53 -4.61 -13.21
C SER A 106 -0.14 -3.17 -12.87
N ARG A 107 1.14 -2.96 -12.60
CA ARG A 107 1.73 -1.64 -12.38
C ARG A 107 1.40 -0.66 -13.51
N GLU A 108 1.46 -1.10 -14.76
CA GLU A 108 1.17 -0.28 -15.94
C GLU A 108 -0.25 0.30 -15.95
N MET A 109 -1.20 -0.39 -15.32
CA MET A 109 -2.59 0.09 -15.22
C MET A 109 -2.73 1.31 -14.29
N PHE A 110 -1.80 1.46 -13.35
CA PHE A 110 -1.79 2.54 -12.36
C PHE A 110 -0.87 3.70 -12.74
N LYS A 111 -0.04 3.53 -13.77
CA LYS A 111 0.90 4.56 -14.24
C LYS A 111 0.18 5.86 -14.59
N GLY A 112 0.60 6.97 -14.00
CA GLY A 112 0.00 8.31 -14.17
C GLY A 112 -1.35 8.50 -13.47
N LYS A 113 -1.84 7.47 -12.77
CA LYS A 113 -3.06 7.52 -11.94
C LYS A 113 -2.76 7.44 -10.45
N ALA A 114 -1.58 6.95 -10.07
CA ALA A 114 -1.16 6.82 -8.68
C ALA A 114 0.17 7.54 -8.50
N TYR A 115 0.13 8.87 -8.27
CA TYR A 115 1.33 9.71 -8.19
C TYR A 115 2.40 9.16 -7.23
N HIS A 116 1.99 8.62 -6.08
CA HIS A 116 2.93 8.06 -5.12
C HIS A 116 3.55 6.73 -5.60
N ALA A 117 2.80 5.88 -6.31
CA ALA A 117 3.36 4.70 -6.96
C ALA A 117 4.36 5.09 -8.06
N ASP A 118 4.01 6.08 -8.89
CA ASP A 118 4.90 6.61 -9.93
C ASP A 118 6.21 7.18 -9.34
N LEU A 119 6.15 7.80 -8.14
CA LEU A 119 7.33 8.33 -7.46
C LEU A 119 8.23 7.24 -6.87
N ILE A 120 7.65 6.21 -6.22
CA ILE A 120 8.39 5.05 -5.70
C ILE A 120 9.18 4.39 -6.83
N ASP A 121 8.52 4.23 -7.96
CA ASP A 121 9.11 3.67 -9.17
C ASP A 121 10.32 4.44 -9.69
N GLU A 122 10.20 5.77 -9.78
CA GLU A 122 11.32 6.63 -10.18
C GLU A 122 12.50 6.51 -9.21
N LEU A 123 12.22 6.40 -7.90
CA LEU A 123 13.24 6.22 -6.88
C LEU A 123 13.93 4.85 -7.01
N GLN A 124 13.18 3.77 -7.19
CA GLN A 124 13.74 2.43 -7.39
C GLN A 124 14.68 2.38 -8.59
N ILE A 125 14.27 2.95 -9.74
CA ILE A 125 15.12 3.04 -10.94
C ILE A 125 16.42 3.79 -10.65
N ARG A 126 16.33 4.96 -9.98
CA ARG A 126 17.52 5.73 -9.61
C ARG A 126 18.44 4.99 -8.65
N PHE A 127 17.88 4.24 -7.70
CA PHE A 127 18.67 3.42 -6.78
C PHE A 127 19.40 2.29 -7.50
N GLU A 128 18.75 1.63 -8.47
CA GLU A 128 19.38 0.58 -9.28
C GLU A 128 20.50 1.14 -10.17
N GLU A 129 20.29 2.30 -10.80
CA GLU A 129 21.31 3.01 -11.58
C GLU A 129 22.51 3.39 -10.72
N PHE A 130 22.26 3.95 -9.52
CA PHE A 130 23.32 4.31 -8.58
C PHE A 130 24.15 3.08 -8.16
N ARG A 131 23.48 1.96 -7.82
CA ARG A 131 24.18 0.71 -7.50
C ARG A 131 25.06 0.23 -8.64
N ARG A 132 24.57 0.24 -9.88
CA ARG A 132 25.36 -0.20 -11.05
C ARG A 132 26.62 0.64 -11.25
N THR A 133 26.53 1.96 -11.05
CA THR A 133 27.69 2.85 -11.18
C THR A 133 28.75 2.57 -10.11
N GLN A 134 28.35 2.45 -8.84
CA GLN A 134 29.29 2.16 -7.73
C GLN A 134 30.02 0.82 -7.90
N TYR A 135 29.31 -0.25 -8.28
CA TYR A 135 29.95 -1.56 -8.53
C TYR A 135 30.93 -1.52 -9.72
N SER A 136 30.67 -0.68 -10.74
CA SER A 136 31.58 -0.54 -11.88
C SER A 136 32.87 0.24 -11.56
N GLU A 137 32.82 1.15 -10.58
CA GLU A 137 34.00 1.91 -10.13
C GLU A 137 34.90 1.05 -9.23
N GLU A 138 34.33 0.24 -8.34
CA GLU A 138 35.08 -0.68 -7.47
C GLU A 138 35.84 -1.76 -8.28
N LEU A 139 35.19 -2.38 -9.29
CA LEU A 139 35.81 -3.39 -10.16
C LEU A 139 36.94 -2.85 -11.04
N ASN A 140 36.91 -1.57 -11.41
CA ASN A 140 38.00 -0.93 -12.16
C ASN A 140 39.17 -0.56 -11.24
N SER A 141 38.91 -0.23 -9.96
CA SER A 141 39.96 0.08 -8.99
C SER A 141 40.76 -1.13 -8.49
N GLU A 142 40.20 -2.35 -8.57
CA GLU A 142 40.90 -3.59 -8.21
C GLU A 142 41.78 -4.14 -9.35
N ASN A 143 41.53 -3.77 -10.60
CA ASN A 143 42.32 -4.22 -11.75
C ASN A 143 43.54 -3.33 -12.07
N ASP A 144 43.68 -2.19 -11.38
CA ASP A 144 44.78 -1.24 -11.53
C ASP A 144 45.85 -1.35 -10.42
N ASN A 145 45.79 -2.39 -9.56
CA ASN A 145 46.83 -2.76 -8.58
C ASN A 145 47.49 -4.09 -8.91
#